data_AF-A0A7S1NYX2-F1
#
_entry.id   AF-A0A7S1NYX2-F1
#
_cell.length_a   1.000
_cell.length_b   1.000
_cell.length_c   1.000
_cell.angle_alpha   90.00
_cell.angle_beta   90.00
_cell.angle_gamma   90.00
#
_symmetry.space_group_name_H-M   'P 1'
#
loop_
_entity.id
_entity.type
_entity.pdbx_description
1 polymer ?
#
loop_
_entity_poly.entity_id
_entity_poly.type
_entity_poly.pdbx_seq_one_letter_code
_entity_poly.pdbx_strand_id
1 'polypeptide(L)'
;PLTTSWRVIQIARNLNQLVNSDLITNLSPPPEVRNPGLFAFLKTSGELPDLPGYIKPGRSAWSWWGKRGAKVLGPAGEIQYLEAASKLGFEYTTIDDGWEKWPDAWETVKNLTGYAKTKGVGVFLWKHRIQIDDPTDDYKQLQDFLDRVKQAGAVGIKVDFFESEWYNGIRLQEAVNREAAKRELMTNLHGIQKPTGESRTYPNEITREAIFGLEVNKLWPNIKLKPVHNAALSFTRFSSGPGDYTPLALRRERRGKTTEVHQVATLVTFTSPLQTIAENISVIRSKSYRDVIAAIPTTWDETRALPPSAIGSLTVLARRKGDTWYIGIVSGVAQTRNIKSIPLDFLDSNKIYTGTFLYTHSMSDNEQDDKVAVKRVRRMKCTRLTNVRLWGEGIRADGMVLIMKQMGKRAAV
;
A
#
# COMPACT_ATOMS: atom_id res chain seq x y z
N PRO A 1 6.23 21.40 -31.92
CA PRO A 1 5.27 20.29 -32.12
C PRO A 1 4.64 19.86 -30.79
N LEU A 2 3.30 19.80 -30.71
CA LEU A 2 2.57 19.28 -29.55
C LEU A 2 2.51 17.75 -29.63
N THR A 3 2.92 17.04 -28.58
CA THR A 3 2.74 15.58 -28.47
C THR A 3 1.65 15.32 -27.43
N THR A 4 0.75 14.39 -27.75
CA THR A 4 -0.30 13.99 -26.81
C THR A 4 0.11 12.73 -26.05
N SER A 5 -0.50 12.49 -24.89
CA SER A 5 -0.27 11.24 -24.14
C SER A 5 -0.67 10.00 -24.95
N TRP A 6 -0.03 8.88 -24.69
CA TRP A 6 -0.38 7.59 -25.30
C TRP A 6 -1.84 7.22 -24.99
N ARG A 7 -2.54 6.66 -25.99
CA ARG A 7 -3.81 5.95 -25.81
C ARG A 7 -3.49 4.47 -25.88
N VAL A 8 -3.88 3.72 -24.86
CA VAL A 8 -3.41 2.36 -24.67
C VAL A 8 -4.57 1.37 -24.70
N ILE A 9 -4.44 0.35 -25.53
CA ILE A 9 -5.30 -0.84 -25.51
C ILE A 9 -4.45 -2.00 -25.01
N GLN A 10 -4.68 -2.45 -23.78
CA GLN A 10 -3.97 -3.59 -23.19
C GLN A 10 -4.77 -4.87 -23.42
N ILE A 11 -4.17 -5.85 -24.10
CA ILE A 11 -4.76 -7.16 -24.38
C ILE A 11 -3.87 -8.22 -23.76
N ALA A 12 -4.45 -9.07 -22.91
CA ALA A 12 -3.73 -10.16 -22.23
C ALA A 12 -4.52 -11.46 -22.37
N ARG A 13 -3.82 -12.59 -22.58
CA ARG A 13 -4.48 -13.90 -22.72
C ARG A 13 -5.06 -14.42 -21.40
N ASN A 14 -4.56 -13.90 -20.27
CA ASN A 14 -5.01 -14.26 -18.93
C ASN A 14 -4.66 -13.14 -17.93
N LEU A 15 -5.22 -13.25 -16.72
CA LEU A 15 -5.00 -12.28 -15.65
C LEU A 15 -3.54 -12.20 -15.18
N ASN A 16 -2.76 -13.27 -15.32
CA ASN A 16 -1.35 -13.26 -14.93
C ASN A 16 -0.52 -12.37 -15.86
N GLN A 17 -0.77 -12.44 -17.17
CA GLN A 17 -0.17 -11.54 -18.15
C GLN A 17 -0.68 -10.11 -17.97
N LEU A 18 -1.95 -9.92 -17.60
CA LEU A 18 -2.53 -8.59 -17.37
C LEU A 18 -1.82 -7.84 -16.25
N VAL A 19 -1.61 -8.47 -15.09
CA VAL A 19 -1.02 -7.82 -13.91
C VAL A 19 0.49 -7.64 -14.00
N ASN A 20 1.17 -8.37 -14.90
CA ASN A 20 2.61 -8.27 -15.16
C ASN A 20 2.92 -7.49 -16.45
N SER A 21 1.94 -6.75 -16.99
CA SER A 21 2.18 -5.91 -18.15
C SER A 21 2.86 -4.60 -17.73
N ASP A 22 4.09 -4.40 -18.20
CA ASP A 22 4.82 -3.15 -18.01
C ASP A 22 4.51 -2.08 -19.07
N LEU A 23 3.49 -2.30 -19.91
CA LEU A 23 3.15 -1.42 -21.04
C LEU A 23 2.99 0.05 -20.61
N ILE A 24 2.19 0.33 -19.57
CA ILE A 24 1.94 1.70 -19.09
C ILE A 24 3.25 2.36 -18.64
N THR A 25 4.03 1.65 -17.82
CA THR A 25 5.33 2.12 -17.32
C THR A 25 6.31 2.35 -18.48
N ASN A 26 6.37 1.44 -19.45
CA ASN A 26 7.29 1.50 -20.59
C ASN A 26 7.00 2.65 -21.57
N LEU A 27 5.78 3.18 -21.58
CA LEU A 27 5.39 4.33 -22.42
C LEU A 27 5.73 5.69 -21.80
N SER A 28 6.03 5.75 -20.50
CA SER A 28 6.47 6.96 -19.83
C SER A 28 7.98 7.20 -20.00
N PRO A 29 8.45 8.45 -20.13
CA PRO A 29 9.87 8.72 -20.24
C PRO A 29 10.62 8.28 -18.97
N PRO A 30 11.83 7.71 -19.08
CA PRO A 30 12.65 7.45 -17.90
C PRO A 30 13.10 8.77 -17.25
N PRO A 31 13.49 8.75 -15.97
CA PRO A 31 13.87 9.95 -15.22
C PRO A 31 14.94 10.80 -15.91
N GLU A 32 16.01 10.20 -16.43
CA GLU A 32 17.08 10.94 -17.10
C GLU A 32 16.66 11.65 -18.40
N VAL A 33 15.59 11.19 -19.06
CA VAL A 33 15.08 11.84 -20.28
C VAL A 33 14.22 13.06 -19.93
N ARG A 34 13.43 12.99 -18.86
CA ARG A 34 12.50 14.06 -18.48
C ARG A 34 13.10 15.04 -17.46
N ASN A 35 14.00 14.55 -16.61
CA ASN A 35 14.56 15.22 -15.44
C ASN A 35 16.06 14.87 -15.29
N PRO A 36 16.92 15.24 -16.26
CA PRO A 36 18.33 14.86 -16.27
C PRO A 36 19.04 15.29 -14.98
N GLY A 37 19.74 14.36 -14.33
CA GLY A 37 20.51 14.62 -13.11
C GLY A 37 19.69 14.88 -11.84
N LEU A 38 18.35 14.79 -11.89
CA LEU A 38 17.50 15.01 -10.71
C LEU A 38 17.59 13.86 -9.70
N PHE A 39 17.79 12.63 -10.18
CA PHE A 39 17.82 11.44 -9.34
C PHE A 39 19.20 10.79 -9.39
N ALA A 40 19.92 10.81 -8.26
CA ALA A 40 21.23 10.18 -8.14
C ALA A 40 21.11 8.65 -8.02
N PHE A 41 20.94 7.95 -9.14
CA PHE A 41 20.90 6.48 -9.18
C PHE A 41 22.25 5.88 -8.78
N LEU A 42 22.22 4.85 -7.92
CA LEU A 42 23.44 4.25 -7.36
C LEU A 42 24.14 3.29 -8.34
N LYS A 43 23.43 2.81 -9.37
CA LYS A 43 23.97 2.03 -10.50
C LYS A 43 23.28 2.41 -11.81
N THR A 44 24.06 2.60 -12.87
CA THR A 44 23.56 3.03 -14.20
C THR A 44 23.78 1.99 -15.32
N SER A 45 24.28 0.78 -15.01
CA SER A 45 24.52 -0.31 -15.98
C SER A 45 24.00 -1.67 -15.48
N GLY A 46 23.27 -2.42 -16.31
CA GLY A 46 22.64 -3.70 -15.96
C GLY A 46 21.16 -3.56 -15.55
N GLU A 47 20.55 -4.64 -15.05
CA GLU A 47 19.14 -4.70 -14.57
C GLU A 47 18.74 -3.46 -13.74
N LEU A 48 17.44 -3.10 -13.77
CA LEU A 48 16.78 -1.91 -13.18
C LEU A 48 17.65 -1.09 -12.20
N PRO A 49 17.87 0.22 -12.44
CA PRO A 49 18.81 1.03 -11.67
C PRO A 49 18.45 1.06 -10.18
N ASP A 50 19.48 0.98 -9.31
CA ASP A 50 19.32 1.16 -7.87
C ASP A 50 18.81 2.59 -7.60
N LEU A 51 17.60 2.70 -7.05
CA LEU A 51 16.96 3.98 -6.72
C LEU A 51 17.83 4.79 -5.75
N PRO A 52 17.74 6.13 -5.78
CA PRO A 52 18.34 6.99 -4.76
C PRO A 52 18.03 6.51 -3.34
N GLY A 53 19.04 6.54 -2.46
CA GLY A 53 18.95 5.92 -1.12
C GLY A 53 17.86 6.49 -0.21
N TYR A 54 17.27 7.65 -0.51
CA TYR A 54 16.15 8.23 0.24
C TYR A 54 14.79 7.62 -0.14
N ILE A 55 14.67 7.02 -1.33
CA ILE A 55 13.43 6.42 -1.83
C ILE A 55 13.33 5.02 -1.26
N LYS A 56 12.58 4.88 -0.16
CA LYS A 56 12.44 3.62 0.56
C LYS A 56 10.97 3.21 0.67
N PRO A 57 10.60 1.99 0.24
CA PRO A 57 9.27 1.45 0.46
C PRO A 57 9.06 1.08 1.93
N GLY A 58 7.79 1.04 2.35
CA GLY A 58 7.43 0.59 3.69
C GLY A 58 5.96 0.81 4.03
N ARG A 59 5.63 0.57 5.28
CA ARG A 59 4.29 0.68 5.84
C ARG A 59 4.20 1.93 6.69
N SER A 60 3.08 2.63 6.58
CA SER A 60 2.83 3.83 7.36
C SER A 60 1.68 3.61 8.35
N ALA A 61 1.92 3.89 9.63
CA ALA A 61 0.84 4.05 10.59
C ALA A 61 0.04 5.33 10.28
N TRP A 62 -1.30 5.27 10.38
CA TRP A 62 -2.15 6.37 9.97
C TRP A 62 -3.08 6.83 11.08
N SER A 63 -2.71 7.95 11.72
CA SER A 63 -3.46 8.50 12.85
C SER A 63 -4.85 9.01 12.47
N TRP A 64 -5.01 9.51 11.24
CA TRP A 64 -6.26 10.01 10.70
C TRP A 64 -7.39 8.99 10.80
N TRP A 65 -7.11 7.71 10.53
CA TRP A 65 -8.10 6.64 10.59
C TRP A 65 -8.70 6.45 11.99
N GLY A 66 -7.87 6.58 13.03
CA GLY A 66 -8.29 6.41 14.41
C GLY A 66 -9.06 7.59 15.00
N LYS A 67 -9.12 8.74 14.31
CA LYS A 67 -9.88 9.92 14.76
C LYS A 67 -11.35 9.54 15.04
N ARG A 68 -11.81 9.78 16.27
CA ARG A 68 -13.24 9.75 16.65
C ARG A 68 -13.73 11.20 16.76
N GLY A 69 -14.70 11.58 15.92
CA GLY A 69 -15.22 12.96 15.88
C GLY A 69 -14.30 13.96 15.17
N ALA A 70 -14.56 15.25 15.36
CA ALA A 70 -13.94 16.37 14.63
C ALA A 70 -12.60 16.87 15.20
N LYS A 71 -12.03 16.24 16.24
CA LYS A 71 -10.79 16.73 16.87
C LYS A 71 -9.55 16.21 16.16
N VAL A 72 -8.67 17.13 15.76
CA VAL A 72 -7.31 16.84 15.28
C VAL A 72 -6.55 16.13 16.40
N LEU A 73 -5.78 15.08 16.07
CA LEU A 73 -4.94 14.41 17.05
C LEU A 73 -3.79 15.36 17.44
N GLY A 74 -3.57 15.56 18.73
CA GLY A 74 -2.46 16.38 19.20
C GLY A 74 -1.11 15.65 19.12
N PRO A 75 0.02 16.36 19.29
CA PRO A 75 1.37 15.80 19.22
C PRO A 75 1.58 14.57 20.15
N ALA A 76 1.01 14.59 21.35
CA ALA A 76 1.09 13.46 22.28
C ALA A 76 0.42 12.19 21.74
N GLY A 77 -0.66 12.34 20.96
CA GLY A 77 -1.30 11.21 20.28
C GLY A 77 -0.46 10.68 19.13
N GLU A 78 0.19 11.55 18.36
CA GLU A 78 1.11 11.14 17.29
C GLU A 78 2.31 10.36 17.81
N ILE A 79 2.84 10.71 18.99
CA ILE A 79 3.87 9.93 19.68
C ILE A 79 3.40 8.49 19.91
N GLN A 80 2.14 8.27 20.30
CA GLN A 80 1.61 6.92 20.50
C GLN A 80 1.55 6.12 19.20
N TYR A 81 1.16 6.74 18.09
CA TYR A 81 1.15 6.09 16.77
C TYR A 81 2.56 5.74 16.31
N LEU A 82 3.50 6.66 16.45
CA LEU A 82 4.91 6.47 16.14
C LEU A 82 5.55 5.33 16.94
N GLU A 83 5.34 5.30 18.25
CA GLU A 83 5.88 4.21 19.08
C GLU A 83 5.25 2.87 18.75
N ALA A 84 3.96 2.87 18.42
CA ALA A 84 3.26 1.67 18.02
C ALA A 84 3.75 1.17 16.64
N ALA A 85 4.01 2.08 15.70
CA ALA A 85 4.63 1.79 14.40
C ALA A 85 6.00 1.14 14.59
N SER A 86 6.87 1.76 15.41
CA SER A 86 8.19 1.21 15.75
C SER A 86 8.10 -0.20 16.36
N LYS A 87 7.16 -0.42 17.30
CA LYS A 87 6.95 -1.74 17.94
C LYS A 87 6.45 -2.83 16.98
N LEU A 88 5.78 -2.46 15.89
CA LEU A 88 5.37 -3.38 14.82
C LEU A 88 6.42 -3.51 13.70
N GLY A 89 7.51 -2.72 13.77
CA GLY A 89 8.51 -2.64 12.71
C GLY A 89 8.01 -1.93 11.46
N PHE A 90 7.03 -1.03 11.57
CA PHE A 90 6.60 -0.19 10.46
C PHE A 90 7.59 0.96 10.25
N GLU A 91 7.86 1.24 8.99
CA GLU A 91 8.89 2.15 8.54
C GLU A 91 8.46 3.62 8.70
N TYR A 92 7.16 3.89 8.64
CA TYR A 92 6.63 5.26 8.58
C TYR A 92 5.45 5.50 9.53
N THR A 93 5.21 6.78 9.79
CA THR A 93 3.93 7.31 10.26
C THR A 93 3.52 8.51 9.42
N THR A 94 2.24 8.66 9.14
CA THR A 94 1.69 9.81 8.41
C THR A 94 0.96 10.72 9.36
N ILE A 95 1.50 11.93 9.57
CA ILE A 95 0.80 13.02 10.26
C ILE A 95 -0.09 13.71 9.22
N ASP A 96 -1.38 13.40 9.31
CA ASP A 96 -2.38 13.84 8.33
C ASP A 96 -2.96 15.23 8.67
N ASP A 97 -4.04 15.64 8.00
CA ASP A 97 -4.66 16.95 8.14
C ASP A 97 -4.84 17.43 9.61
N GLY A 98 -4.54 18.71 9.80
CA GLY A 98 -4.74 19.46 11.04
C GLY A 98 -3.48 19.84 11.81
N TRP A 99 -2.31 19.28 11.47
CA TRP A 99 -1.05 19.55 12.20
C TRP A 99 -0.60 21.01 12.14
N GLU A 100 -0.93 21.73 11.06
CA GLU A 100 -0.62 23.17 10.92
C GLU A 100 -1.33 24.04 11.97
N LYS A 101 -2.33 23.51 12.68
CA LYS A 101 -3.07 24.18 13.76
C LYS A 101 -2.43 23.98 15.14
N TRP A 102 -1.36 23.19 15.24
CA TRP A 102 -0.66 23.01 16.51
C TRP A 102 0.12 24.27 16.90
N PRO A 103 0.26 24.57 18.21
CA PRO A 103 1.20 25.58 18.67
C PRO A 103 2.61 25.31 18.14
N ASP A 104 3.26 26.34 17.61
CA ASP A 104 4.60 26.26 17.02
C ASP A 104 4.77 25.07 16.08
N ALA A 105 3.82 24.88 15.16
CA ALA A 105 3.65 23.66 14.36
C ALA A 105 4.95 23.10 13.79
N TRP A 106 5.83 23.95 13.24
CA TRP A 106 7.12 23.51 12.69
C TRP A 106 8.10 23.00 13.74
N GLU A 107 8.20 23.67 14.89
CA GLU A 107 9.06 23.21 15.99
C GLU A 107 8.51 21.92 16.60
N THR A 108 7.18 21.82 16.75
CA THR A 108 6.50 20.60 17.16
C THR A 108 6.79 19.43 16.22
N VAL A 109 6.67 19.64 14.90
CA VAL A 109 6.98 18.62 13.88
C VAL A 109 8.46 18.24 13.90
N LYS A 110 9.36 19.20 14.07
CA LYS A 110 10.81 18.94 14.20
C LYS A 110 11.13 18.07 15.42
N ASN A 111 10.48 18.32 16.55
CA ASN A 111 10.64 17.49 17.74
C ASN A 111 10.08 16.07 17.53
N LEU A 112 8.92 15.94 16.90
CA LEU A 112 8.30 14.64 16.60
C LEU A 112 9.15 13.80 15.62
N THR A 113 9.60 14.39 14.53
CA THR A 113 10.48 13.74 13.54
C THR A 113 11.84 13.38 14.13
N GLY A 114 12.41 14.26 14.97
CA GLY A 114 13.62 13.99 15.74
C GLY A 114 13.46 12.75 16.63
N TYR A 115 12.36 12.68 17.39
CA TYR A 115 12.03 11.49 18.18
C TYR A 115 11.79 10.25 17.31
N ALA A 116 11.05 10.37 16.21
CA ALA A 116 10.76 9.29 15.26
C ALA A 116 12.04 8.65 14.72
N LYS A 117 13.04 9.49 14.39
CA LYS A 117 14.35 9.05 13.92
C LYS A 117 15.07 8.18 14.96
N THR A 118 14.99 8.51 16.25
CA THR A 118 15.56 7.65 17.33
C THR A 118 14.89 6.27 17.42
N LYS A 119 13.68 6.13 16.85
CA LYS A 119 12.90 4.88 16.80
C LYS A 119 12.97 4.18 15.43
N GLY A 120 13.74 4.72 14.48
CA GLY A 120 13.85 4.20 13.12
C GLY A 120 12.59 4.40 12.26
N VAL A 121 11.73 5.36 12.62
CA VAL A 121 10.46 5.63 11.91
C VAL A 121 10.58 6.96 11.16
N GLY A 122 10.26 6.97 9.87
CA GLY A 122 10.15 8.19 9.07
C GLY A 122 8.76 8.83 9.18
N VAL A 123 8.67 10.14 8.96
CA VAL A 123 7.40 10.87 9.01
C VAL A 123 7.03 11.42 7.64
N PHE A 124 5.79 11.17 7.22
CA PHE A 124 5.13 11.87 6.11
C PHE A 124 4.23 12.98 6.66
N LEU A 125 4.25 14.16 6.03
CA LEU A 125 3.40 15.29 6.39
C LEU A 125 2.34 15.57 5.32
N TRP A 126 1.09 15.71 5.74
CA TRP A 126 0.00 16.06 4.83
C TRP A 126 -0.04 17.55 4.49
N LYS A 127 -0.47 17.89 3.27
CA LYS A 127 -0.70 19.28 2.81
C LYS A 127 -1.85 19.35 1.82
N HIS A 128 -2.71 20.37 1.94
CA HIS A 128 -3.75 20.64 0.94
C HIS A 128 -3.15 21.32 -0.28
N ARG A 129 -3.44 20.86 -1.50
CA ARG A 129 -2.79 21.41 -2.71
C ARG A 129 -3.03 22.89 -2.95
N ILE A 130 -4.22 23.42 -2.66
CA ILE A 130 -4.52 24.86 -2.87
C ILE A 130 -3.56 25.81 -2.13
N GLN A 131 -2.94 25.35 -1.04
CA GLN A 131 -2.01 26.15 -0.25
C GLN A 131 -0.59 26.20 -0.86
N ILE A 132 -0.34 25.46 -1.94
CA ILE A 132 0.94 25.34 -2.64
C ILE A 132 0.76 25.39 -4.17
N ASP A 133 -0.44 25.71 -4.65
CA ASP A 133 -0.82 25.78 -6.07
C ASP A 133 -0.76 27.23 -6.58
N ASP A 134 0.45 27.78 -6.52
CA ASP A 134 0.75 29.10 -7.07
C ASP A 134 1.92 28.98 -8.05
N PRO A 135 1.68 29.00 -9.37
CA PRO A 135 2.74 28.88 -10.36
C PRO A 135 3.56 30.16 -10.52
N THR A 136 3.20 31.27 -9.87
CA THR A 136 4.01 32.50 -9.91
C THR A 136 5.34 32.27 -9.20
N ASP A 137 6.37 32.99 -9.64
CA ASP A 137 7.74 32.88 -9.12
C ASP A 137 8.25 31.43 -9.01
N ASP A 138 7.93 30.61 -10.01
CA ASP A 138 8.32 29.19 -10.12
C ASP A 138 7.90 28.34 -8.91
N TYR A 139 6.65 28.50 -8.45
CA TYR A 139 6.12 27.76 -7.30
C TYR A 139 6.87 28.03 -5.99
N LYS A 140 7.24 29.30 -5.72
CA LYS A 140 7.99 29.68 -4.51
C LYS A 140 7.33 29.19 -3.21
N GLN A 141 6.00 29.23 -3.10
CA GLN A 141 5.27 28.75 -1.92
C GLN A 141 5.45 27.24 -1.69
N LEU A 142 5.41 26.44 -2.76
CA LEU A 142 5.71 25.01 -2.72
C LEU A 142 7.15 24.78 -2.27
N GLN A 143 8.11 25.51 -2.87
CA GLN A 143 9.53 25.38 -2.53
C GLN A 143 9.79 25.67 -1.05
N ASP A 144 9.26 26.79 -0.52
CA ASP A 144 9.39 27.18 0.88
C ASP A 144 8.77 26.17 1.83
N PHE A 145 7.61 25.62 1.47
CA PHE A 145 6.98 24.54 2.23
C PHE A 145 7.90 23.31 2.28
N LEU A 146 8.43 22.86 1.14
CA LEU A 146 9.28 21.68 1.08
C LEU A 146 10.62 21.88 1.79
N ASP A 147 11.18 23.09 1.78
CA ASP A 147 12.37 23.44 2.56
C ASP A 147 12.11 23.26 4.05
N ARG A 148 10.96 23.74 4.55
CA ARG A 148 10.57 23.54 5.95
C ARG A 148 10.30 22.07 6.28
N VAL A 149 9.69 21.30 5.37
CA VAL A 149 9.49 19.84 5.53
C VAL A 149 10.84 19.14 5.72
N LYS A 150 11.82 19.43 4.85
CA LYS A 150 13.16 18.84 4.91
C LYS A 150 13.91 19.28 6.18
N GLN A 151 13.87 20.57 6.52
CA GLN A 151 14.51 21.11 7.72
C GLN A 151 13.91 20.54 9.01
N ALA A 152 12.60 20.31 9.03
CA ALA A 152 11.94 19.66 10.16
C ALA A 152 12.39 18.20 10.28
N GLY A 153 12.80 17.53 9.20
CA GLY A 153 13.31 16.15 9.24
C GLY A 153 12.30 15.09 8.78
N ALA A 154 11.20 15.51 8.15
CA ALA A 154 10.29 14.59 7.48
C ALA A 154 10.94 13.96 6.24
N VAL A 155 10.48 12.77 5.85
CA VAL A 155 11.05 11.99 4.73
C VAL A 155 10.18 12.06 3.47
N GLY A 156 8.98 12.65 3.58
CA GLY A 156 8.07 12.80 2.48
C GLY A 156 6.82 13.59 2.84
N ILE A 157 5.98 13.78 1.84
CA ILE A 157 4.72 14.52 1.94
C ILE A 157 3.56 13.70 1.40
N LYS A 158 2.36 13.97 1.92
CA LYS A 158 1.09 13.55 1.34
C LYS A 158 0.36 14.80 0.85
N VAL A 159 0.24 15.01 -0.46
CA VAL A 159 -0.46 16.19 -1.02
C VAL A 159 -1.81 15.77 -1.55
N ASP A 160 -2.85 16.52 -1.19
CA ASP A 160 -4.24 16.08 -1.34
C ASP A 160 -5.12 17.12 -2.04
N PHE A 161 -6.29 16.68 -2.50
CA PHE A 161 -7.34 17.49 -3.15
C PHE A 161 -6.93 18.14 -4.49
N PHE A 162 -6.20 17.41 -5.36
CA PHE A 162 -5.93 17.89 -6.73
C PHE A 162 -7.21 18.06 -7.55
N GLU A 163 -8.16 17.13 -7.40
CA GLU A 163 -9.53 17.10 -7.94
C GLU A 163 -9.61 17.46 -9.43
N SER A 164 -8.57 17.14 -10.19
CA SER A 164 -8.39 17.67 -11.54
C SER A 164 -7.48 16.81 -12.40
N GLU A 165 -7.95 16.49 -13.60
CA GLU A 165 -7.16 15.96 -14.72
C GLU A 165 -6.78 17.06 -15.71
N TRP A 166 -7.12 18.32 -15.41
CA TRP A 166 -6.80 19.46 -16.28
C TRP A 166 -5.31 19.78 -16.26
N TYR A 167 -4.85 20.43 -17.33
CA TYR A 167 -3.45 20.79 -17.53
C TYR A 167 -2.77 21.41 -16.30
N ASN A 168 -3.43 22.35 -15.62
CA ASN A 168 -2.87 23.01 -14.43
C ASN A 168 -2.69 22.04 -13.26
N GLY A 169 -3.61 21.10 -13.06
CA GLY A 169 -3.51 20.07 -12.02
C GLY A 169 -2.33 19.14 -12.29
N ILE A 170 -2.18 18.68 -13.54
CA ILE A 170 -1.05 17.84 -13.96
C ILE A 170 0.29 18.58 -13.80
N ARG A 171 0.33 19.88 -14.17
CA ARG A 171 1.53 20.71 -13.97
C ARG A 171 1.94 20.82 -12.51
N LEU A 172 0.98 21.05 -11.60
CA LEU A 172 1.27 21.09 -10.18
C LEU A 172 1.82 19.76 -9.67
N GLN A 173 1.25 18.63 -10.09
CA GLN A 173 1.74 17.30 -9.70
C GLN A 173 3.20 17.09 -10.14
N GLU A 174 3.53 17.44 -11.38
CA GLU A 174 4.91 17.37 -11.88
C GLU A 174 5.84 18.31 -11.09
N ALA A 175 5.39 19.53 -10.75
CA ALA A 175 6.16 20.47 -9.93
C ALA A 175 6.41 19.92 -8.53
N VAL A 176 5.39 19.39 -7.86
CA VAL A 176 5.48 18.75 -6.53
C VAL A 176 6.51 17.62 -6.56
N ASN A 177 6.44 16.72 -7.53
CA ASN A 177 7.39 15.61 -7.63
C ASN A 177 8.83 16.08 -7.87
N ARG A 178 9.03 17.07 -8.75
CA ARG A 178 10.34 17.62 -9.09
C ARG A 178 10.98 18.37 -7.92
N GLU A 179 10.23 19.26 -7.29
CA GLU A 179 10.71 20.07 -6.17
C GLU A 179 10.95 19.24 -4.91
N ALA A 180 10.15 18.20 -4.68
CA ALA A 180 10.37 17.24 -3.62
C ALA A 180 11.66 16.42 -3.87
N ALA A 181 11.90 15.99 -5.11
CA ALA A 181 13.10 15.22 -5.46
C ALA A 181 14.40 16.00 -5.21
N LYS A 182 14.43 17.30 -5.54
CA LYS A 182 15.58 18.21 -5.24
C LYS A 182 15.96 18.22 -3.75
N ARG A 183 15.01 17.91 -2.87
CA ARG A 183 15.16 17.88 -1.41
C ARG A 183 15.19 16.46 -0.85
N GLU A 184 15.24 15.45 -1.72
CA GLU A 184 15.21 14.02 -1.37
C GLU A 184 13.97 13.66 -0.53
N LEU A 185 12.79 14.16 -0.92
CA LEU A 185 11.51 13.86 -0.31
C LEU A 185 10.69 12.92 -1.21
N MET A 186 10.04 11.94 -0.59
CA MET A 186 9.04 11.09 -1.24
C MET A 186 7.66 11.78 -1.28
N THR A 187 6.85 11.47 -2.28
CA THR A 187 5.52 12.05 -2.48
C THR A 187 4.44 10.96 -2.54
N ASN A 188 3.34 11.19 -1.83
CA ASN A 188 2.09 10.44 -1.91
C ASN A 188 0.97 11.40 -2.32
N LEU A 189 0.38 11.23 -3.50
CA LEU A 189 -0.59 12.19 -4.05
C LEU A 189 -2.02 11.66 -3.94
N HIS A 190 -2.95 12.44 -3.36
CA HIS A 190 -4.35 12.06 -3.09
C HIS A 190 -5.34 13.00 -3.79
N GLY A 191 -6.61 12.59 -3.93
CA GLY A 191 -7.61 13.35 -4.67
C GLY A 191 -7.20 13.56 -6.14
N ILE A 192 -6.62 12.54 -6.77
CA ILE A 192 -5.86 12.62 -8.02
C ILE A 192 -6.36 11.58 -9.04
N GLN A 193 -5.92 11.69 -10.30
CA GLN A 193 -6.21 10.74 -11.36
C GLN A 193 -5.41 9.43 -11.28
N LYS A 194 -5.93 8.40 -11.96
CA LYS A 194 -5.28 7.08 -12.08
C LYS A 194 -3.83 7.23 -12.58
N PRO A 195 -2.91 6.33 -12.19
CA PRO A 195 -1.56 6.34 -12.71
C PRO A 195 -1.57 6.10 -14.23
N THR A 196 -0.62 6.76 -14.87
CA THR A 196 -0.32 6.68 -16.31
C THR A 196 1.17 6.41 -16.56
N GLY A 197 1.94 6.10 -15.51
CA GLY A 197 3.35 5.73 -15.56
C GLY A 197 4.29 6.75 -14.92
N GLU A 198 3.75 7.72 -14.17
CA GLU A 198 4.49 8.81 -13.52
C GLU A 198 5.54 8.28 -12.54
N SER A 199 5.29 7.16 -11.87
CA SER A 199 6.26 6.49 -10.99
C SER A 199 7.56 6.06 -11.71
N ARG A 200 7.54 5.87 -13.04
CA ARG A 200 8.78 5.69 -13.81
C ARG A 200 9.53 7.01 -13.93
N THR A 201 8.85 8.08 -14.31
CA THR A 201 9.43 9.40 -14.56
C THR A 201 9.91 10.07 -13.28
N TYR A 202 9.19 9.85 -12.18
CA TYR A 202 9.39 10.41 -10.84
C TYR A 202 9.37 9.27 -9.81
N PRO A 203 10.47 8.53 -9.62
CA PRO A 203 10.50 7.40 -8.69
C PRO A 203 10.27 7.78 -7.23
N ASN A 204 10.39 9.06 -6.87
CA ASN A 204 10.04 9.55 -5.54
C ASN A 204 8.53 9.69 -5.32
N GLU A 205 7.72 9.64 -6.39
CA GLU A 205 6.28 9.43 -6.28
C GLU A 205 6.00 7.97 -5.90
N ILE A 206 6.10 7.71 -4.61
CA ILE A 206 6.12 6.36 -4.06
C ILE A 206 4.75 5.67 -4.18
N THR A 207 3.67 6.46 -4.18
CA THR A 207 2.31 5.99 -4.45
C THR A 207 1.39 7.19 -4.72
N ARG A 208 0.15 6.90 -5.12
CA ARG A 208 -0.95 7.87 -5.23
C ARG A 208 -2.28 7.21 -4.92
N GLU A 209 -3.31 7.95 -4.55
CA GLU A 209 -4.63 7.40 -4.27
C GLU A 209 -5.34 6.96 -5.57
N ALA A 210 -6.14 7.84 -6.18
CA ALA A 210 -6.94 7.57 -7.39
C ALA A 210 -7.71 6.24 -7.32
N ILE A 211 -8.21 5.92 -6.13
CA ILE A 211 -8.92 4.68 -5.79
C ILE A 211 -10.04 5.07 -4.83
N PHE A 212 -11.16 4.37 -4.93
CA PHE A 212 -12.22 4.45 -3.92
C PHE A 212 -11.76 3.68 -2.66
N GLY A 213 -10.90 4.31 -1.87
CA GLY A 213 -10.14 3.71 -0.78
C GLY A 213 -10.96 3.41 0.48
N LEU A 214 -10.33 2.74 1.45
CA LEU A 214 -11.01 2.30 2.67
C LEU A 214 -11.56 3.46 3.53
N GLU A 215 -11.04 4.67 3.33
CA GLU A 215 -11.59 5.91 3.90
C GLU A 215 -13.09 6.11 3.63
N VAL A 216 -13.62 5.60 2.52
CA VAL A 216 -15.05 5.59 2.19
C VAL A 216 -15.88 4.97 3.32
N ASN A 217 -15.39 3.87 3.90
CA ASN A 217 -16.09 3.22 5.01
C ASN A 217 -16.08 4.07 6.28
N LYS A 218 -15.14 5.01 6.42
CA LYS A 218 -15.08 5.93 7.55
C LYS A 218 -15.89 7.21 7.32
N LEU A 219 -15.76 7.81 6.13
CA LEU A 219 -16.30 9.13 5.81
C LEU A 219 -17.80 9.12 5.57
N TRP A 220 -18.33 8.06 4.95
CA TRP A 220 -19.74 8.01 4.60
C TRP A 220 -20.50 7.00 5.47
N PRO A 221 -21.52 7.45 6.23
CA PRO A 221 -22.27 6.57 7.10
C PRO A 221 -23.06 5.52 6.30
N ASN A 222 -23.63 5.92 5.16
CA ASN A 222 -24.56 5.11 4.37
C ASN A 222 -23.90 4.40 3.17
N ILE A 223 -22.61 4.62 2.93
CA ILE A 223 -21.87 4.00 1.84
C ILE A 223 -20.77 3.15 2.45
N LYS A 224 -20.75 1.86 2.11
CA LYS A 224 -19.65 0.95 2.43
C LYS A 224 -19.16 0.31 1.15
N LEU A 225 -17.84 0.14 1.05
CA LEU A 225 -17.22 -0.59 -0.04
C LEU A 225 -17.77 -2.02 -0.08
N LYS A 226 -18.20 -2.42 -1.27
CA LYS A 226 -18.66 -3.79 -1.54
C LYS A 226 -17.43 -4.68 -1.76
N PRO A 227 -17.43 -5.94 -1.31
CA PRO A 227 -16.27 -6.81 -1.48
C PRO A 227 -15.81 -7.04 -2.93
N VAL A 228 -16.75 -7.00 -3.88
CA VAL A 228 -16.47 -7.03 -5.33
C VAL A 228 -15.46 -5.95 -5.74
N HIS A 229 -15.45 -4.79 -5.08
CA HIS A 229 -14.50 -3.73 -5.32
C HIS A 229 -13.07 -4.24 -5.07
N ASN A 230 -12.81 -4.78 -3.87
CA ASN A 230 -11.49 -5.31 -3.50
C ASN A 230 -11.05 -6.46 -4.42
N ALA A 231 -11.97 -7.36 -4.77
CA ALA A 231 -11.67 -8.48 -5.67
C ALA A 231 -11.48 -8.07 -7.15
N ALA A 232 -11.81 -6.85 -7.53
CA ALA A 232 -11.60 -6.32 -8.89
C ALA A 232 -10.32 -5.50 -9.01
N LEU A 233 -9.98 -4.70 -7.99
CA LEU A 233 -8.93 -3.68 -8.04
C LEU A 233 -7.59 -4.20 -8.55
N SER A 234 -7.19 -5.41 -8.14
CA SER A 234 -5.92 -6.05 -8.54
C SER A 234 -5.76 -6.20 -10.05
N PHE A 235 -6.87 -6.31 -10.78
CA PHE A 235 -6.91 -6.55 -12.22
C PHE A 235 -7.36 -5.31 -13.01
N THR A 236 -7.75 -4.23 -12.33
CA THR A 236 -8.27 -3.01 -12.96
C THR A 236 -7.42 -1.80 -12.60
N ARG A 237 -7.57 -1.24 -11.40
CA ARG A 237 -6.87 -0.01 -11.02
C ARG A 237 -5.39 -0.26 -10.69
N PHE A 238 -5.06 -1.39 -10.07
CA PHE A 238 -3.66 -1.73 -9.77
C PHE A 238 -2.88 -2.21 -11.00
N SER A 239 -3.55 -2.62 -12.09
CA SER A 239 -2.85 -2.93 -13.36
C SER A 239 -2.36 -1.68 -14.10
N SER A 240 -2.83 -0.48 -13.70
CA SER A 240 -2.32 0.80 -14.22
C SER A 240 -1.11 1.33 -13.43
N GLY A 241 -0.83 0.80 -12.24
CA GLY A 241 0.24 1.26 -11.36
C GLY A 241 -0.11 1.19 -9.86
N PRO A 242 0.83 1.59 -8.98
CA PRO A 242 0.64 1.54 -7.55
C PRO A 242 -0.52 2.42 -7.06
N GLY A 243 -1.01 2.14 -5.85
CA GLY A 243 -2.17 2.83 -5.31
C GLY A 243 -2.31 2.81 -3.79
N ASP A 244 -2.48 3.96 -3.18
CA ASP A 244 -2.72 4.11 -1.73
C ASP A 244 -4.19 3.89 -1.38
N TYR A 245 -4.65 2.64 -1.47
CA TYR A 245 -6.01 2.25 -1.05
C TYR A 245 -6.27 2.46 0.46
N THR A 246 -5.19 2.57 1.25
CA THR A 246 -5.19 2.50 2.72
C THR A 246 -5.72 1.17 3.27
N PRO A 247 -5.04 0.02 3.04
CA PRO A 247 -5.57 -1.30 3.42
C PRO A 247 -5.63 -1.55 4.94
N LEU A 248 -6.26 -2.69 5.30
CA LEU A 248 -6.33 -3.28 6.63
C LEU A 248 -7.19 -2.51 7.64
N ALA A 249 -8.53 -2.63 7.56
CA ALA A 249 -9.42 -2.31 8.68
C ALA A 249 -9.80 -3.59 9.44
N LEU A 250 -9.55 -3.64 10.74
CA LEU A 250 -9.87 -4.80 11.58
C LEU A 250 -11.12 -4.57 12.42
N ARG A 251 -11.54 -3.34 12.66
CA ARG A 251 -12.78 -3.05 13.39
C ARG A 251 -14.02 -3.22 12.50
N ARG A 252 -15.05 -3.88 13.04
CA ARG A 252 -16.26 -4.27 12.31
C ARG A 252 -16.97 -3.08 11.67
N GLU A 253 -17.09 -1.97 12.39
CA GLU A 253 -17.75 -0.76 11.92
C GLU A 253 -17.00 -0.04 10.79
N ARG A 254 -15.73 -0.40 10.55
CA ARG A 254 -14.88 0.23 9.53
C ARG A 254 -14.50 -0.67 8.35
N ARG A 255 -14.59 -1.99 8.50
CA ARG A 255 -14.13 -2.94 7.46
C ARG A 255 -15.18 -3.31 6.40
N GLY A 256 -16.39 -2.78 6.50
CA GLY A 256 -17.49 -3.09 5.58
C GLY A 256 -17.92 -4.56 5.66
N LYS A 257 -18.52 -5.10 4.60
CA LYS A 257 -18.98 -6.51 4.55
C LYS A 257 -17.84 -7.49 4.24
N THR A 258 -16.73 -7.40 4.97
CA THR A 258 -15.55 -8.26 4.82
C THR A 258 -15.08 -8.82 6.17
N THR A 259 -14.39 -9.96 6.15
CA THR A 259 -13.74 -10.54 7.33
C THR A 259 -12.43 -9.82 7.66
N GLU A 260 -11.90 -10.03 8.86
CA GLU A 260 -10.56 -9.56 9.22
C GLU A 260 -9.50 -10.16 8.28
N VAL A 261 -9.64 -11.43 7.92
CA VAL A 261 -8.69 -12.11 7.03
C VAL A 261 -8.74 -11.57 5.61
N HIS A 262 -9.92 -11.20 5.11
CA HIS A 262 -10.04 -10.47 3.84
C HIS A 262 -9.21 -9.18 3.88
N GLN A 263 -9.29 -8.44 4.99
CA GLN A 263 -8.58 -7.17 5.16
C GLN A 263 -7.07 -7.39 5.25
N VAL A 264 -6.59 -8.44 5.92
CA VAL A 264 -5.16 -8.80 5.90
C VAL A 264 -4.72 -9.23 4.49
N ALA A 265 -5.56 -9.94 3.74
CA ALA A 265 -5.25 -10.34 2.37
C ALA A 265 -5.08 -9.16 1.41
N THR A 266 -5.73 -8.02 1.68
CA THR A 266 -5.54 -6.80 0.86
C THR A 266 -4.12 -6.24 0.94
N LEU A 267 -3.38 -6.47 2.04
CA LEU A 267 -1.96 -6.11 2.16
C LEU A 267 -1.09 -6.85 1.15
N VAL A 268 -1.49 -8.06 0.73
CA VAL A 268 -0.77 -8.84 -0.28
C VAL A 268 -1.31 -8.53 -1.68
N THR A 269 -2.61 -8.38 -1.85
CA THR A 269 -3.19 -8.22 -3.19
C THR A 269 -2.98 -6.83 -3.77
N PHE A 270 -2.92 -5.78 -2.94
CA PHE A 270 -2.82 -4.40 -3.40
C PHE A 270 -1.36 -3.92 -3.54
N THR A 271 -1.01 -3.42 -4.72
CA THR A 271 0.34 -2.93 -5.02
C THR A 271 0.48 -1.48 -4.55
N SER A 272 1.28 -1.24 -3.52
CA SER A 272 1.68 0.11 -3.12
C SER A 272 3.04 0.06 -2.40
N PRO A 273 4.11 0.68 -2.95
CA PRO A 273 5.40 0.73 -2.28
C PRO A 273 5.35 1.39 -0.89
N LEU A 274 4.45 2.38 -0.71
CA LEU A 274 4.01 2.89 0.58
C LEU A 274 2.61 2.36 0.90
N GLN A 275 2.46 1.45 1.86
CA GLN A 275 1.14 1.02 2.35
C GLN A 275 0.76 1.81 3.60
N THR A 276 -0.13 2.78 3.46
CA THR A 276 -0.72 3.49 4.60
C THR A 276 -1.79 2.59 5.25
N ILE A 277 -1.67 2.30 6.54
CA ILE A 277 -2.51 1.30 7.21
C ILE A 277 -3.73 1.95 7.87
N ALA A 278 -4.92 1.62 7.38
CA ALA A 278 -6.21 2.09 7.89
C ALA A 278 -6.68 1.27 9.10
N GLU A 279 -5.84 1.19 10.13
CA GLU A 279 -6.25 0.72 11.45
C GLU A 279 -5.46 1.41 12.57
N ASN A 280 -6.09 1.55 13.73
CA ASN A 280 -5.38 1.92 14.93
C ASN A 280 -4.40 0.81 15.30
N ILE A 281 -3.12 1.16 15.41
CA ILE A 281 -2.04 0.18 15.64
C ILE A 281 -2.24 -0.61 16.94
N SER A 282 -2.89 -0.05 17.97
CA SER A 282 -3.24 -0.79 19.19
C SER A 282 -4.18 -1.98 18.93
N VAL A 283 -5.10 -1.84 17.96
CA VAL A 283 -6.00 -2.92 17.52
C VAL A 283 -5.19 -4.00 16.82
N ILE A 284 -4.24 -3.65 15.95
CA ILE A 284 -3.35 -4.63 15.31
C ILE A 284 -2.55 -5.38 16.38
N ARG A 285 -2.00 -4.66 17.37
CA ARG A 285 -1.19 -5.25 18.45
C ARG A 285 -1.97 -6.19 19.36
N SER A 286 -3.29 -6.02 19.51
CA SER A 286 -4.11 -6.92 20.32
C SER A 286 -4.42 -8.24 19.62
N LYS A 287 -4.23 -8.33 18.29
CA LYS A 287 -4.46 -9.56 17.55
C LYS A 287 -3.38 -10.61 17.81
N SER A 288 -3.81 -11.86 17.93
CA SER A 288 -2.93 -13.04 18.06
C SER A 288 -2.10 -13.31 16.80
N TYR A 289 -2.53 -12.77 15.66
CA TYR A 289 -1.92 -12.93 14.34
C TYR A 289 -1.19 -11.67 13.84
N ARG A 290 -0.90 -10.71 14.73
CA ARG A 290 -0.20 -9.45 14.39
C ARG A 290 1.16 -9.66 13.71
N ASP A 291 1.82 -10.77 14.01
CA ASP A 291 3.09 -11.15 13.38
C ASP A 291 2.94 -11.47 11.90
N VAL A 292 1.77 -12.00 11.49
CA VAL A 292 1.44 -12.21 10.07
C VAL A 292 1.33 -10.88 9.34
N ILE A 293 0.64 -9.90 9.94
CA ILE A 293 0.52 -8.54 9.37
C ILE A 293 1.91 -7.88 9.26
N ALA A 294 2.71 -7.94 10.32
CA ALA A 294 4.05 -7.37 10.35
C ALA A 294 5.05 -8.07 9.40
N ALA A 295 4.76 -9.28 8.94
CA ALA A 295 5.63 -10.02 8.03
C ALA A 295 5.39 -9.72 6.53
N ILE A 296 4.28 -9.06 6.18
CA ILE A 296 3.93 -8.76 4.78
C ILE A 296 4.71 -7.52 4.30
N PRO A 297 5.54 -7.63 3.24
CA PRO A 297 6.26 -6.50 2.66
C PRO A 297 5.36 -5.69 1.73
N THR A 298 5.83 -4.51 1.30
CA THR A 298 5.09 -3.62 0.39
C THR A 298 5.60 -3.64 -1.05
N THR A 299 6.76 -4.26 -1.28
CA THR A 299 7.35 -4.47 -2.61
C THR A 299 7.65 -5.93 -2.86
N TRP A 300 7.76 -6.27 -4.13
CA TRP A 300 7.75 -7.64 -4.61
C TRP A 300 8.76 -7.79 -5.75
N ASP A 301 9.48 -8.90 -5.76
CA ASP A 301 10.40 -9.25 -6.83
C ASP A 301 9.67 -10.00 -7.96
N GLU A 302 8.50 -10.57 -7.65
CA GLU A 302 7.69 -11.34 -8.60
C GLU A 302 6.22 -11.32 -8.18
N THR A 303 5.31 -11.25 -9.15
CA THR A 303 3.85 -11.32 -8.94
C THR A 303 3.24 -12.34 -9.89
N ARG A 304 2.33 -13.18 -9.38
CA ARG A 304 1.58 -14.17 -10.15
C ARG A 304 0.09 -14.13 -9.81
N ALA A 305 -0.76 -13.91 -10.81
CA ALA A 305 -2.20 -14.16 -10.69
C ALA A 305 -2.49 -15.63 -10.96
N LEU A 306 -3.06 -16.31 -9.98
CA LEU A 306 -3.28 -17.76 -10.04
C LEU A 306 -4.73 -18.08 -10.41
N PRO A 307 -4.99 -19.16 -11.16
CA PRO A 307 -6.32 -19.75 -11.23
C PRO A 307 -6.83 -20.12 -9.82
N PRO A 308 -8.14 -20.01 -9.53
CA PRO A 308 -9.22 -19.63 -10.44
C PRO A 308 -9.61 -18.13 -10.31
N SER A 309 -8.63 -17.22 -10.27
CA SER A 309 -8.93 -15.78 -10.23
C SER A 309 -9.90 -15.34 -11.32
N ALA A 310 -10.83 -14.47 -10.96
CA ALA A 310 -11.82 -13.88 -11.86
C ALA A 310 -12.17 -12.48 -11.35
N ILE A 311 -12.09 -11.47 -12.24
CA ILE A 311 -12.26 -10.06 -11.89
C ILE A 311 -13.55 -9.84 -11.10
N GLY A 312 -13.43 -9.23 -9.93
CA GLY A 312 -14.56 -8.93 -9.04
C GLY A 312 -15.17 -10.13 -8.31
N SER A 313 -14.88 -11.37 -8.72
CA SER A 313 -15.41 -12.58 -8.07
C SER A 313 -14.42 -13.16 -7.06
N LEU A 314 -13.15 -13.31 -7.46
CA LEU A 314 -12.09 -13.89 -6.65
C LEU A 314 -10.74 -13.39 -7.14
N THR A 315 -9.92 -12.84 -6.25
CA THR A 315 -8.50 -12.58 -6.51
C THR A 315 -7.66 -13.62 -5.78
N VAL A 316 -6.74 -14.27 -6.48
CA VAL A 316 -5.66 -15.10 -5.92
C VAL A 316 -4.34 -14.57 -6.49
N LEU A 317 -3.58 -13.85 -5.68
CA LEU A 317 -2.26 -13.35 -6.06
C LEU A 317 -1.18 -14.00 -5.19
N ALA A 318 -0.18 -14.59 -5.84
CA ALA A 318 1.07 -15.00 -5.21
C ALA A 318 2.15 -13.98 -5.53
N ARG A 319 2.92 -13.55 -4.55
CA ARG A 319 4.00 -12.59 -4.70
C ARG A 319 5.25 -13.05 -3.96
N ARG A 320 6.42 -12.81 -4.53
CA ARG A 320 7.70 -13.22 -3.93
C ARG A 320 8.47 -11.99 -3.45
N LYS A 321 9.10 -12.11 -2.29
CA LYS A 321 10.16 -11.21 -1.82
C LYS A 321 11.32 -12.05 -1.28
N GLY A 322 12.48 -11.94 -1.90
CA GLY A 322 13.63 -12.81 -1.65
C GLY A 322 13.25 -14.28 -1.83
N ASP A 323 13.37 -15.03 -0.74
CA ASP A 323 13.11 -16.47 -0.63
C ASP A 323 11.70 -16.81 -0.10
N THR A 324 10.85 -15.79 0.08
CA THR A 324 9.54 -15.93 0.71
C THR A 324 8.42 -15.59 -0.27
N TRP A 325 7.44 -16.48 -0.36
CA TRP A 325 6.22 -16.31 -1.13
C TRP A 325 5.04 -15.94 -0.22
N TYR A 326 4.20 -15.03 -0.69
CA TYR A 326 3.02 -14.52 -0.02
C TYR A 326 1.84 -14.71 -0.95
N ILE A 327 0.78 -15.39 -0.51
CA ILE A 327 -0.45 -15.56 -1.27
C ILE A 327 -1.57 -14.84 -0.55
N GLY A 328 -2.20 -13.89 -1.24
CA GLY A 328 -3.42 -13.22 -0.81
C GLY A 328 -4.60 -13.74 -1.62
N ILE A 329 -5.65 -14.16 -0.91
CA ILE A 329 -6.92 -14.59 -1.50
C ILE A 329 -8.02 -13.66 -1.00
N VAL A 330 -8.78 -13.08 -1.92
CA VAL A 330 -9.86 -12.12 -1.64
C VAL A 330 -11.11 -12.54 -2.40
N SER A 331 -12.17 -12.91 -1.68
CA SER A 331 -13.49 -13.17 -2.27
C SER A 331 -14.21 -11.84 -2.54
N GLY A 332 -14.81 -11.70 -3.72
CA GLY A 332 -15.67 -10.56 -4.04
C GLY A 332 -17.12 -10.73 -3.62
N VAL A 333 -17.46 -11.91 -3.09
CA VAL A 333 -18.82 -12.29 -2.75
C VAL A 333 -18.90 -12.81 -1.32
N ALA A 334 -20.07 -12.61 -0.68
CA ALA A 334 -20.33 -13.06 0.67
C ALA A 334 -20.81 -14.51 0.75
N GLN A 335 -20.98 -15.22 -0.37
CA GLN A 335 -21.25 -16.66 -0.33
C GLN A 335 -19.98 -17.44 0.02
N THR A 336 -20.14 -18.51 0.79
CA THR A 336 -19.04 -19.44 1.08
C THR A 336 -18.51 -20.04 -0.21
N ARG A 337 -17.18 -20.00 -0.39
CA ARG A 337 -16.52 -20.58 -1.57
C ARG A 337 -15.70 -21.79 -1.17
N ASN A 338 -15.85 -22.87 -1.93
CA ASN A 338 -14.99 -24.04 -1.87
C ASN A 338 -14.15 -24.11 -3.16
N ILE A 339 -12.89 -23.73 -3.06
CA ILE A 339 -11.94 -23.76 -4.17
C ILE A 339 -11.27 -25.13 -4.16
N LYS A 340 -11.54 -25.93 -5.19
CA LYS A 340 -11.03 -27.31 -5.29
C LYS A 340 -9.50 -27.36 -5.29
N SER A 341 -8.86 -26.51 -6.08
CA SER A 341 -7.41 -26.48 -6.23
C SER A 341 -6.91 -25.08 -6.62
N ILE A 342 -5.78 -24.67 -6.06
CA ILE A 342 -4.96 -23.53 -6.48
C ILE A 342 -3.55 -24.05 -6.79
N PRO A 343 -3.03 -23.92 -8.02
CA PRO A 343 -1.71 -24.42 -8.37
C PRO A 343 -0.61 -23.64 -7.64
N LEU A 344 0.42 -24.36 -7.20
CA LEU A 344 1.65 -23.83 -6.60
C LEU A 344 2.89 -24.30 -7.39
N ASP A 345 2.73 -24.50 -8.69
CA ASP A 345 3.78 -24.94 -9.63
C ASP A 345 4.93 -23.94 -9.78
N PHE A 346 4.73 -22.69 -9.36
CA PHE A 346 5.75 -21.65 -9.29
C PHE A 346 6.76 -21.85 -8.16
N LEU A 347 6.48 -22.72 -7.18
CA LEU A 347 7.43 -23.05 -6.14
C LEU A 347 8.50 -23.99 -6.69
N ASP A 348 9.75 -23.80 -6.27
CA ASP A 348 10.82 -24.72 -6.64
C ASP A 348 10.58 -26.08 -5.98
N SER A 349 10.30 -27.09 -6.81
CA SER A 349 10.00 -28.46 -6.41
C SER A 349 11.16 -29.16 -5.68
N ASN A 350 12.38 -28.61 -5.73
CA ASN A 350 13.54 -29.12 -4.99
C ASN A 350 13.71 -28.45 -3.63
N LYS A 351 12.93 -27.41 -3.34
CA LYS A 351 12.97 -26.69 -2.07
C LYS A 351 11.89 -27.17 -1.12
N ILE A 352 12.09 -26.79 0.13
CA ILE A 352 11.21 -27.09 1.23
C ILE A 352 10.87 -25.76 1.87
N TYR A 353 9.59 -25.57 2.19
CA TYR A 353 9.08 -24.33 2.73
C TYR A 353 8.51 -24.53 4.13
N THR A 354 8.64 -23.53 4.99
CA THR A 354 7.71 -23.36 6.11
C THR A 354 6.44 -22.69 5.59
N GLY A 355 5.29 -22.92 6.22
CA GLY A 355 4.02 -22.32 5.82
C GLY A 355 3.30 -21.70 7.02
N THR A 356 2.79 -20.48 6.87
CA THR A 356 1.91 -19.81 7.83
C THR A 356 0.61 -19.45 7.12
N PHE A 357 -0.48 -20.10 7.51
CA PHE A 357 -1.82 -19.89 6.97
C PHE A 357 -2.62 -19.06 7.96
N LEU A 358 -3.12 -17.91 7.52
CA LEU A 358 -4.11 -17.10 8.21
C LEU A 358 -5.45 -17.28 7.50
N TYR A 359 -6.45 -17.75 8.23
CA TYR A 359 -7.76 -18.06 7.68
C TYR A 359 -8.86 -17.86 8.72
N THR A 360 -10.07 -17.60 8.23
CA THR A 360 -11.25 -17.57 9.08
C THR A 360 -11.59 -19.01 9.49
N HIS A 361 -11.62 -19.28 10.79
CA HIS A 361 -11.95 -20.60 11.32
C HIS A 361 -13.46 -20.84 11.34
N SER A 362 -14.21 -19.84 11.78
CA SER A 362 -15.67 -19.85 11.80
C SER A 362 -16.19 -18.41 11.75
N MET A 363 -17.42 -18.25 11.27
CA MET A 363 -18.19 -17.02 11.43
C MET A 363 -19.38 -17.28 12.36
N SER A 364 -19.89 -16.22 12.96
CA SER A 364 -21.11 -16.28 13.76
C SER A 364 -22.02 -15.10 13.42
N ASP A 365 -23.32 -15.38 13.36
CA ASP A 365 -24.37 -14.39 13.11
C ASP A 365 -24.62 -13.50 14.34
N ASN A 366 -24.39 -14.05 15.55
CA ASN A 366 -24.70 -13.43 16.84
C ASN A 366 -23.62 -12.44 17.32
N GLU A 367 -23.41 -11.37 16.55
CA GLU A 367 -22.64 -10.19 16.95
C GLU A 367 -21.12 -10.36 17.22
N GLN A 368 -20.59 -11.57 17.39
CA GLN A 368 -19.16 -11.79 17.55
C GLN A 368 -18.37 -11.58 16.25
N ASP A 369 -17.13 -11.09 16.40
CA ASP A 369 -16.15 -11.02 15.32
C ASP A 369 -15.88 -12.40 14.71
N ASP A 370 -15.49 -12.43 13.43
CA ASP A 370 -15.01 -13.65 12.79
C ASP A 370 -13.83 -14.25 13.58
N LYS A 371 -13.88 -15.57 13.82
CA LYS A 371 -12.81 -16.25 14.56
C LYS A 371 -11.66 -16.51 13.63
N VAL A 372 -10.58 -15.76 13.76
CA VAL A 372 -9.37 -15.91 12.97
C VAL A 372 -8.45 -16.97 13.56
N ALA A 373 -7.91 -17.86 12.73
CA ALA A 373 -6.93 -18.86 13.12
C ALA A 373 -5.64 -18.74 12.32
N VAL A 374 -4.52 -19.12 12.95
CA VAL A 374 -3.22 -19.26 12.31
C VAL A 374 -2.76 -20.71 12.41
N LYS A 375 -2.50 -21.34 11.26
CA LYS A 375 -1.88 -22.67 11.19
C LYS A 375 -0.45 -22.51 10.68
N ARG A 376 0.53 -22.99 11.45
CA ARG A 376 1.94 -23.03 11.05
C ARG A 376 2.37 -24.45 10.72
N VAL A 377 3.02 -24.63 9.57
CA VAL A 377 3.51 -25.89 9.05
C VAL A 377 5.03 -25.78 8.93
N ARG A 378 5.77 -26.64 9.64
CA ARG A 378 7.24 -26.56 9.70
C ARG A 378 7.93 -27.01 8.42
N ARG A 379 7.30 -27.91 7.66
CA ARG A 379 7.88 -28.51 6.45
C ARG A 379 6.77 -28.76 5.44
N MET A 380 6.85 -28.11 4.30
CA MET A 380 5.89 -28.20 3.22
C MET A 380 6.62 -28.41 1.91
N LYS A 381 6.18 -29.42 1.16
CA LYS A 381 6.50 -29.64 -0.23
C LYS A 381 5.17 -29.81 -0.94
N CYS A 382 4.68 -28.75 -1.58
CA CYS A 382 3.33 -28.71 -2.08
C CYS A 382 3.29 -28.09 -3.47
N THR A 383 2.59 -28.74 -4.40
CA THR A 383 2.40 -28.27 -5.77
C THR A 383 1.01 -27.67 -5.99
N ARG A 384 0.12 -27.72 -4.98
CA ARG A 384 -1.23 -27.15 -5.03
C ARG A 384 -1.87 -27.02 -3.65
N LEU A 385 -2.61 -25.95 -3.41
CA LEU A 385 -3.55 -25.91 -2.28
C LEU A 385 -4.85 -26.61 -2.69
N THR A 386 -5.34 -27.54 -1.87
CA THR A 386 -6.59 -28.26 -2.12
C THR A 386 -7.64 -27.91 -1.08
N ASN A 387 -8.91 -27.92 -1.47
CA ASN A 387 -10.06 -27.71 -0.58
C ASN A 387 -9.95 -26.39 0.21
N VAL A 388 -9.55 -25.32 -0.46
CA VAL A 388 -9.47 -23.98 0.15
C VAL A 388 -10.88 -23.46 0.34
N ARG A 389 -11.29 -23.31 1.60
CA ARG A 389 -12.60 -22.75 1.97
C ARG A 389 -12.45 -21.30 2.38
N LEU A 390 -13.32 -20.45 1.82
CA LEU A 390 -13.51 -19.05 2.19
C LEU A 390 -14.90 -18.93 2.82
N TRP A 391 -14.98 -18.53 4.08
CA TRP A 391 -16.20 -18.46 4.86
C TRP A 391 -16.99 -17.21 4.53
N GLY A 392 -18.14 -17.40 3.88
CA GLY A 392 -19.00 -16.29 3.46
C GLY A 392 -20.31 -16.20 4.25
N GLU A 393 -21.01 -17.33 4.37
CA GLU A 393 -22.31 -17.49 5.05
C GLU A 393 -23.38 -16.46 4.62
N GLY A 394 -23.21 -15.79 3.48
CA GLY A 394 -24.09 -14.73 2.99
C GLY A 394 -23.88 -13.37 3.67
N ILE A 395 -22.95 -13.28 4.63
CA ILE A 395 -22.84 -12.13 5.55
C ILE A 395 -21.66 -11.23 5.19
N ARG A 396 -20.48 -11.83 5.03
CA ARG A 396 -19.22 -11.13 4.76
C ARG A 396 -18.45 -11.88 3.69
N ALA A 397 -17.70 -11.17 2.85
CA ALA A 397 -16.76 -11.82 1.96
C ALA A 397 -15.45 -12.10 2.69
N ASP A 398 -14.96 -13.33 2.55
CA ASP A 398 -13.73 -13.77 3.21
C ASP A 398 -12.45 -13.49 2.42
N GLY A 399 -11.33 -13.80 3.05
CA GLY A 399 -10.06 -14.00 2.40
C GLY A 399 -9.21 -15.09 3.07
N MET A 400 -7.99 -15.23 2.59
CA MET A 400 -6.96 -16.09 3.18
C MET A 400 -5.60 -15.49 2.90
N VAL A 401 -4.66 -15.64 3.84
CA VAL A 401 -3.25 -15.30 3.63
C VAL A 401 -2.38 -16.53 3.88
N LEU A 402 -1.42 -16.75 2.99
CA LEU A 402 -0.41 -17.77 3.15
C LEU A 402 0.98 -17.16 2.98
N ILE A 403 1.87 -17.37 3.95
CA ILE A 403 3.29 -17.02 3.85
C ILE A 403 4.09 -18.32 3.80
N MET A 404 4.90 -18.48 2.75
CA MET A 404 5.74 -19.65 2.53
C MET A 404 7.20 -19.22 2.43
N LYS A 405 7.99 -19.50 3.47
CA LYS A 405 9.41 -19.15 3.50
C LYS A 405 10.26 -20.36 3.15
N GLN A 406 11.14 -20.22 2.17
CA GLN A 406 12.09 -21.28 1.82
C GLN A 406 12.98 -21.61 3.04
N MET A 407 13.14 -22.89 3.34
CA MET A 407 14.12 -23.33 4.32
C MET A 407 15.53 -23.20 3.72
N GLY A 408 16.44 -22.54 4.45
CA GLY A 408 17.86 -22.58 4.11
C GLY A 408 18.38 -24.02 4.12
N LYS A 409 19.49 -24.27 3.40
CA LYS A 409 20.25 -25.52 3.62
C LYS A 409 20.60 -25.55 5.10
N ARG A 410 20.28 -26.64 5.82
CA ARG A 410 20.92 -26.88 7.12
C ARG A 410 22.41 -26.77 6.86
N ALA A 411 23.11 -25.86 7.53
CA ALA A 411 24.55 -26.01 7.67
C ALA A 411 24.74 -27.42 8.23
N ALA A 412 25.43 -28.28 7.50
CA ALA A 412 25.88 -29.53 8.05
C ALA A 412 26.77 -29.13 9.23
N VAL A 413 26.29 -29.41 10.45
CA VAL A 413 27.10 -29.35 11.66
C VAL A 413 27.93 -30.61 11.70
#